data_AF-A0A6B3C7H4-F1
#
_entry.id   AF-A0A6B3C7H4-F1
#
_cell.length_a   1.000
_cell.length_b   1.000
_cell.length_c   1.000
_cell.angle_alpha   90.00
_cell.angle_beta   90.00
_cell.angle_gamma   90.00
#
_symmetry.space_group_name_H-M   'P 1'
#
loop_
_entity.id
_entity.type
_entity.pdbx_description
1 polymer ?
#
loop_
_entity_poly.entity_id
_entity_poly.type
_entity_poly.pdbx_seq_one_letter_code
_entity_poly.pdbx_strand_id
1 'polypeptide(L)' 'RGWMQYYGAFNRSALFPLLKRINAYLVRWLRGKYRKLRRSWAATFRVWWSGVDRHPRFFAHWVWMPKPARVW' A
#
# COMPACT_ATOMS: atom_id res chain seq x y z
N ARG A 1 -7.16 14.43 3.28
CA ARG A 1 -7.77 13.62 2.19
C ARG A 1 -7.92 14.41 0.86
N GLY A 2 -7.13 15.47 0.63
CA GLY A 2 -7.33 16.45 -0.46
C GLY A 2 -7.31 15.91 -1.88
N TRP A 3 -6.15 15.88 -2.54
CA TRP A 3 -6.04 15.56 -3.98
C TRP A 3 -6.73 14.24 -4.37
N MET A 4 -6.65 13.21 -3.53
CA MET A 4 -7.29 11.92 -3.80
C MET A 4 -8.81 12.01 -3.91
N GLN A 5 -9.47 12.80 -3.05
CA GLN A 5 -10.91 13.03 -3.16
C GLN A 5 -11.23 13.88 -4.38
N TYR A 6 -10.43 14.91 -4.65
CA TYR A 6 -10.59 15.78 -5.82
C TYR A 6 -10.50 15.00 -7.14
N TYR A 7 -9.38 14.31 -7.39
CA TYR A 7 -9.18 13.56 -8.64
C TYR A 7 -10.02 12.27 -8.70
N GLY A 8 -10.29 11.64 -7.55
CA GLY A 8 -11.10 10.44 -7.50
C GLY A 8 -12.60 10.66 -7.73
N ALA A 9 -13.08 11.91 -7.62
CA ALA A 9 -14.45 12.27 -8.00
C ALA A 9 -14.68 12.12 -9.52
N PHE A 10 -13.65 12.38 -10.33
CA PHE A 10 -13.75 12.33 -11.79
C PHE A 10 -13.41 10.95 -12.36
N ASN A 11 -12.31 10.32 -11.89
CA ASN A 11 -11.94 8.99 -12.37
C ASN A 11 -11.16 8.19 -11.32
N ARG A 12 -11.90 7.48 -10.46
CA ARG A 12 -11.32 6.65 -9.40
C ARG A 12 -10.46 5.50 -9.93
N SER A 13 -10.85 4.90 -11.05
CA SER A 13 -10.17 3.77 -11.68
C SER A 13 -8.77 4.13 -12.17
N ALA A 14 -8.63 5.33 -12.76
CA ALA A 14 -7.34 5.85 -13.25
C ALA A 14 -6.33 6.08 -12.13
N LEU A 15 -6.78 6.28 -10.87
CA LEU A 15 -5.89 6.43 -9.73
C LEU A 15 -5.33 5.09 -9.22
N PHE A 16 -6.01 3.97 -9.44
CA PHE A 16 -5.61 2.68 -8.86
C PHE A 16 -4.19 2.22 -9.24
N PRO A 17 -3.71 2.36 -10.49
CA PRO A 17 -2.33 2.04 -10.83
C PRO A 17 -1.30 2.85 -10.02
N LEU A 18 -1.54 4.15 -9.83
CA LEU A 18 -0.69 5.03 -9.03
C LEU A 18 -0.68 4.60 -7.56
N LEU A 19 -1.86 4.37 -6.98
CA LEU A 19 -2.00 3.97 -5.57
C LEU A 19 -1.35 2.59 -5.31
N LYS A 20 -1.48 1.64 -6.24
CA LYS A 20 -0.77 0.35 -6.20
C LYS A 20 0.74 0.53 -6.21
N ARG A 21 1.24 1.47 -7.04
CA ARG A 21 2.68 1.77 -7.13
C ARG A 21 3.20 2.39 -5.84
N ILE A 22 2.46 3.31 -5.22
CA ILE A 22 2.79 3.84 -3.88
C ILE A 22 2.89 2.71 -2.85
N ASN A 23 1.92 1.79 -2.82
CA ASN A 23 1.99 0.63 -1.93
C ASN A 23 3.22 -0.26 -2.17
N ALA A 24 3.64 -0.44 -3.43
CA ALA A 24 4.87 -1.17 -3.74
C ALA A 24 6.12 -0.50 -3.14
N TYR A 25 6.19 0.83 -3.20
CA TYR A 25 7.26 1.59 -2.53
C TYR A 25 7.24 1.40 -1.02
N LEU A 26 6.05 1.39 -0.40
CA LEU A 26 5.90 1.15 1.03
C LEU A 26 6.36 -0.27 1.43
N VAL A 27 6.02 -1.29 0.64
CA VAL A 27 6.50 -2.66 0.86
C VAL A 27 8.02 -2.75 0.73
N ARG A 28 8.60 -2.07 -0.27
CA ARG A 28 10.06 -2.00 -0.43
C ARG A 28 10.75 -1.31 0.75
N TRP A 29 10.18 -0.20 1.21
CA TRP A 29 10.64 0.48 2.42
C TRP A 29 10.53 -0.41 3.66
N LEU A 30 9.42 -1.13 3.82
CA LEU A 30 9.21 -2.06 4.94
C LEU A 30 10.29 -3.15 4.97
N ARG A 31 10.65 -3.71 3.80
CA ARG A 31 11.73 -4.69 3.66
C ARG A 31 13.11 -4.08 3.91
N GLY A 32 13.34 -2.83 3.55
CA GLY A 32 14.57 -2.10 3.86
C GLY A 32 14.72 -1.82 5.36
N LYS A 33 13.63 -1.45 6.03
CA LYS A 33 13.61 -1.12 7.46
C LYS A 33 13.79 -2.34 8.35
N TYR A 34 13.16 -3.47 8.00
CA TYR A 34 13.18 -4.67 8.85
C TYR A 34 13.89 -5.84 8.17
N ARG A 35 15.11 -6.16 8.65
CA ARG A 35 15.94 -7.26 8.11
C ARG A 35 15.23 -8.62 8.07
N LYS A 36 14.39 -8.93 9.07
CA LYS A 36 13.60 -10.18 9.11
C LYS A 36 12.61 -10.28 7.95
N LEU A 37 12.00 -9.17 7.56
CA LEU A 37 11.01 -9.13 6.47
C LEU A 37 11.69 -9.28 5.10
N ARG A 38 12.88 -8.69 4.92
CA ARG A 38 13.69 -8.87 3.69
C ARG A 38 13.89 -10.35 3.32
N ARG A 39 14.04 -11.23 4.31
CA ARG A 39 14.29 -12.67 4.08
C ARG A 39 13.07 -13.45 3.59
N SER A 40 11.85 -12.95 3.79
CA SER A 40 10.63 -13.69 3.42
C SER A 40 9.52 -12.77 2.92
N TRP A 41 9.09 -12.98 1.68
CA TRP A 41 7.92 -12.32 1.10
C TRP A 41 6.64 -12.67 1.86
N ALA A 42 6.47 -13.94 2.25
CA ALA A 42 5.32 -14.37 3.06
C ALA A 42 5.25 -13.65 4.41
N ALA A 43 6.38 -13.46 5.10
CA ALA A 43 6.42 -12.67 6.34
C ALA A 43 6.12 -11.19 6.09
N THR A 44 6.68 -10.61 5.01
CA THR A 44 6.41 -9.22 4.61
C THR A 44 4.92 -8.99 4.39
N PHE A 45 4.26 -9.85 3.62
CA PHE A 45 2.83 -9.71 3.32
C PHE A 45 1.94 -9.99 4.53
N ARG A 46 2.31 -10.92 5.42
CA ARG A 46 1.60 -11.09 6.70
C ARG A 46 1.62 -9.82 7.54
N VAL A 47 2.78 -9.18 7.67
CA VAL A 47 2.90 -7.90 8.39
C VAL A 47 2.14 -6.79 7.70
N TRP A 48 2.23 -6.69 6.36
CA TRP A 48 1.48 -5.72 5.56
C TRP A 48 -0.03 -5.83 5.83
N TRP A 49 -0.59 -7.03 5.65
CA TRP A 49 -2.03 -7.26 5.81
C TRP A 49 -2.50 -7.06 7.24
N SER A 50 -1.71 -7.50 8.22
CA SER A 50 -2.00 -7.23 9.63
C SER A 50 -1.97 -5.74 9.97
N GLY A 51 -1.14 -4.95 9.30
CA GLY A 51 -1.10 -3.49 9.45
C GLY A 51 -2.30 -2.80 8.81
N VAL A 52 -2.68 -3.24 7.60
CA VAL A 52 -3.88 -2.76 6.89
C VAL A 52 -5.14 -3.03 7.71
N ASP A 53 -5.27 -4.23 8.28
CA ASP A 53 -6.44 -4.63 9.06
C ASP A 53 -6.59 -3.85 10.38
N ARG A 54 -5.48 -3.70 11.13
CA ARG A 54 -5.48 -2.95 12.39
C ARG A 54 -5.65 -1.45 12.20
N HIS A 55 -5.08 -0.89 11.14
CA HIS A 55 -5.07 0.55 10.91
C HIS A 55 -5.36 0.90 9.44
N PRO A 56 -6.59 0.63 8.94
CA PRO A 56 -6.94 0.81 7.53
C PRO A 56 -6.90 2.26 7.05
N ARG A 57 -6.82 3.22 7.99
CA ARG A 57 -6.78 4.66 7.71
C ARG A 57 -5.41 5.30 7.92
N PHE A 58 -4.37 4.51 8.20
CA PHE A 58 -3.02 5.04 8.43
C PHE A 58 -2.46 5.72 7.18
N PHE A 59 -2.75 5.15 6.00
CA PHE A 59 -2.56 5.82 4.73
C PHE A 59 -3.90 6.15 4.08
N ALA A 60 -4.01 7.35 3.51
CA ALA A 60 -5.27 7.85 2.94
C ALA A 60 -5.84 6.94 1.84
N HIS A 61 -4.97 6.27 1.07
CA HIS A 61 -5.37 5.43 -0.06
C HIS A 61 -5.70 3.98 0.30
N TRP A 62 -5.37 3.51 1.51
CA TRP A 62 -5.65 2.13 1.92
C TRP A 62 -7.13 1.79 1.94
N VAL A 63 -8.00 2.77 2.19
CA VAL A 63 -9.46 2.62 2.12
C VAL A 63 -9.94 2.28 0.69
N TRP A 64 -9.18 2.68 -0.33
CA TRP A 64 -9.54 2.45 -1.74
C TRP A 64 -8.76 1.29 -2.34
N MET A 65 -7.47 1.22 -2.03
CA MET A 65 -6.53 0.29 -2.66
C MET A 65 -5.45 -0.09 -1.64
N PRO A 66 -5.68 -1.11 -0.79
CA PRO A 66 -4.67 -1.59 0.16
C PRO A 66 -3.68 -2.58 -0.47
N LYS A 67 -3.97 -3.15 -1.64
CA LYS A 67 -3.07 -4.12 -2.29
C LYS A 67 -1.88 -3.38 -2.93
N PRO A 68 -0.64 -3.82 -2.69
CA PRO A 68 0.53 -3.36 -3.43
C PRO A 68 0.54 -3.89 -4.86
N ALA A 69 1.19 -3.14 -5.76
CA ALA A 69 1.59 -3.72 -7.04
C ALA A 69 2.53 -4.91 -6.80
N ARG A 70 2.57 -5.84 -7.75
CA ARG A 70 3.53 -6.94 -7.72
C ARG A 70 4.94 -6.36 -7.78
N VAL A 71 5.63 -6.42 -6.64
CA VAL A 71 7.03 -6.02 -6.50
C VAL A 71 7.84 -7.30 -6.61
N TRP A 72 8.76 -7.35 -7.57
CA TRP A 72 9.66 -8.48 -7.77
C TRP A 72 10.72 -8.50 -6.67
#